data_AF-H8K9I7-F1
#
_entry.id   AF-H8K9I7-F1
#
_cell.length_a   1.000
_cell.length_b   1.000
_cell.length_c   1.000
_cell.angle_alpha   90.00
_cell.angle_beta   90.00
_cell.angle_gamma   90.00
#
_symmetry.space_group_name_H-M   'P 1'
#
loop_
_entity.id
_entity.type
_entity.pdbx_description
1 polymer ?
#
loop_
_entity_poly.entity_id
_entity_poly.type
_entity_poly.pdbx_seq_one_letter_code
_entity_poly.pdbx_strand_id
1 'polypeptide(L)'
;MSNKHIIEYQGKPTFVVIPFNEYQELINKTQCITDETLYAEAIAKNEEYFPEALVQKILNGENPIKVYREYRGLYQEQLAIKIGKTKQYISSIEKGL
;
A
#
# COMPACT_ATOMS: atom_id res chain seq x y z
N MET A 1 -2.26 -24.04 -22.46
CA MET A 1 -3.73 -24.19 -22.49
C MET A 1 -4.10 -25.03 -21.29
N SER A 2 -4.89 -24.49 -20.35
CA SER A 2 -5.28 -25.23 -19.14
C SER A 2 -6.26 -26.34 -19.54
N ASN A 3 -5.83 -27.59 -19.37
CA ASN A 3 -6.63 -28.78 -19.62
C ASN A 3 -7.46 -29.09 -18.38
N LYS A 4 -8.52 -28.29 -18.15
CA LYS A 4 -9.48 -28.56 -17.08
C LYS A 4 -10.56 -29.52 -17.56
N HIS A 5 -10.82 -30.57 -16.79
CA HIS A 5 -11.88 -31.53 -17.05
C HIS A 5 -12.94 -31.41 -15.96
N ILE A 6 -14.21 -31.27 -16.35
CA ILE A 6 -15.33 -31.09 -15.41
C ILE A 6 -16.03 -32.43 -15.24
N ILE A 7 -16.21 -32.85 -13.99
CA ILE A 7 -16.95 -34.05 -13.61
C ILE A 7 -18.31 -33.61 -13.05
N GLU A 8 -19.37 -34.16 -13.63
CA GLU A 8 -20.76 -33.90 -13.22
C GLU A 8 -21.28 -34.97 -12.26
N TYR A 9 -22.10 -34.56 -11.30
CA TYR A 9 -22.88 -35.43 -10.44
C TYR A 9 -24.33 -34.94 -10.44
N GLN A 10 -25.28 -35.85 -10.69
CA GLN A 10 -26.71 -35.51 -10.86
C GLN A 10 -26.98 -34.42 -11.92
N GLY A 11 -26.24 -34.44 -13.03
CA GLY A 11 -26.37 -33.45 -14.10
C GLY A 11 -25.88 -32.05 -13.73
N LYS A 12 -25.09 -31.92 -12.66
CA LYS A 12 -24.49 -30.66 -12.22
C LYS A 12 -22.96 -30.78 -12.15
N PRO A 13 -22.21 -29.81 -12.68
CA PRO A 13 -20.76 -29.79 -12.54
C PRO A 13 -20.39 -29.71 -11.06
N THR A 14 -19.72 -30.75 -10.56
CA THR A 14 -19.46 -30.94 -9.12
C THR A 14 -17.96 -30.96 -8.81
N PHE A 15 -17.13 -31.48 -9.70
CA PHE A 15 -15.68 -31.47 -9.54
C PHE A 15 -14.97 -30.97 -10.79
N VAL A 16 -13.75 -30.45 -10.62
CA VAL A 16 -12.86 -30.07 -11.72
C VAL A 16 -11.51 -30.74 -11.50
N VAL A 17 -11.05 -31.48 -12.51
CA VAL A 17 -9.71 -32.07 -12.55
C VAL A 17 -8.81 -31.15 -13.34
N ILE A 18 -7.69 -30.79 -12.72
CA ILE A 18 -6.63 -29.97 -13.31
C ILE A 18 -5.28 -30.66 -13.10
N PRO A 19 -4.27 -30.36 -13.92
CA PRO A 19 -2.90 -30.79 -13.66
C PRO A 19 -2.45 -30.39 -12.24
N PHE A 20 -1.68 -31.27 -11.59
CA PHE A 20 -1.28 -31.06 -10.19
C PHE A 20 -0.47 -29.78 -9.97
N ASN A 21 0.41 -29.42 -10.92
CA ASN A 21 1.14 -28.15 -10.90
C ASN A 21 0.21 -26.93 -10.96
N GLU A 22 -0.87 -26.98 -11.75
CA GLU A 22 -1.88 -25.91 -11.78
C GLU A 22 -2.63 -25.83 -10.44
N TYR A 23 -2.96 -26.96 -9.80
CA TYR A 23 -3.53 -26.98 -8.45
C TYR A 23 -2.60 -26.36 -7.41
N GLN A 24 -1.30 -26.70 -7.46
CA GLN A 24 -0.30 -26.12 -6.56
C GLN A 24 -0.17 -24.61 -6.74
N GLU A 25 -0.16 -24.12 -7.98
CA GLU A 25 -0.18 -22.68 -8.25
C GLU A 25 -1.45 -22.01 -7.71
N LEU A 26 -2.60 -22.65 -7.83
CA LEU A 26 -3.85 -22.13 -7.28
C LEU A 26 -3.77 -22.03 -5.75
N ILE A 27 -3.33 -23.08 -5.05
CA ILE A 27 -3.13 -23.05 -3.60
C ILE A 27 -2.23 -21.88 -3.20
N ASN A 28 -1.09 -21.73 -3.87
CA ASN A 28 -0.12 -20.68 -3.58
C ASN A 28 -0.66 -19.28 -3.87
N LYS A 29 -1.50 -19.12 -4.91
CA LYS A 29 -2.19 -17.85 -5.20
C LYS A 29 -3.33 -17.55 -4.21
N THR A 30 -4.01 -18.58 -3.69
CA THR A 30 -5.03 -18.44 -2.64
C THR A 30 -4.45 -18.21 -1.26
N GLN A 31 -3.15 -18.40 -1.04
CA GLN A 31 -2.43 -17.77 0.07
C GLN A 31 -2.31 -16.26 -0.19
N CYS A 32 -3.46 -15.59 -0.35
CA CYS A 32 -3.51 -14.17 -0.12
C CYS A 32 -3.11 -13.95 1.33
N ILE A 33 -2.11 -13.10 1.55
CA ILE A 33 -1.86 -12.55 2.87
C ILE A 33 -3.20 -11.92 3.28
N THR A 34 -3.82 -12.51 4.30
CA THR A 34 -5.07 -12.00 4.85
C THR A 34 -4.85 -10.60 5.41
N ASP A 35 -5.90 -9.78 5.45
CA ASP A 35 -5.84 -8.46 6.09
C ASP A 35 -5.35 -8.57 7.54
N GLU A 36 -5.70 -9.65 8.24
CA GLU A 36 -5.26 -9.97 9.59
C GLU A 36 -3.75 -10.18 9.67
N THR A 37 -3.18 -10.96 8.74
CA THR A 37 -1.72 -11.16 8.65
C THR A 37 -1.00 -9.88 8.23
N LEU A 38 -1.53 -9.11 7.28
CA LEU A 38 -0.97 -7.81 6.90
C LEU A 38 -0.97 -6.84 8.09
N TYR A 39 -2.07 -6.78 8.83
CA TYR A 39 -2.19 -5.95 10.02
C TYR A 39 -1.21 -6.38 11.12
N ALA A 40 -1.11 -7.68 11.40
CA ALA A 40 -0.18 -8.20 12.39
C ALA A 40 1.28 -7.89 12.04
N GLU A 41 1.66 -8.10 10.77
CA GLU A 41 2.99 -7.72 10.25
C GLU A 41 3.22 -6.22 10.33
N ALA A 42 2.22 -5.41 9.97
CA ALA A 42 2.31 -3.96 10.04
C ALA A 42 2.59 -3.53 11.49
N ILE A 43 1.78 -3.97 12.45
CA ILE A 43 1.95 -3.66 13.89
C ILE A 43 3.32 -4.12 14.39
N ALA A 44 3.80 -5.30 13.97
CA ALA A 44 5.10 -5.83 14.39
C ALA A 44 6.29 -4.95 13.94
N LYS A 45 6.18 -4.23 12.82
CA LYS A 45 7.24 -3.32 12.33
C LYS A 45 7.41 -2.07 13.19
N ASN A 46 6.39 -1.68 13.98
CA ASN A 46 6.44 -0.52 14.87
C ASN A 46 6.92 0.78 14.17
N GLU A 47 6.42 1.02 12.97
CA GLU A 47 6.72 2.21 12.16
C GLU A 47 5.71 3.34 12.42
N GLU A 48 5.97 4.53 11.88
CA GLU A 48 5.01 5.64 11.88
C GLU A 48 3.89 5.37 10.85
N TYR A 49 2.63 5.41 11.29
CA TYR A 49 1.47 5.27 10.40
C TYR A 49 0.85 6.63 10.11
N PHE A 50 0.42 6.81 8.86
CA PHE A 50 -0.24 8.02 8.42
C PHE A 50 -1.71 7.75 8.08
N PRO A 51 -2.62 8.71 8.32
CA PRO A 51 -4.00 8.60 7.88
C PRO A 51 -4.09 8.48 6.36
N GLU A 52 -5.07 7.73 5.86
CA GLU A 52 -5.31 7.56 4.42
C GLU A 52 -5.39 8.90 3.68
N ALA A 53 -6.12 9.87 4.24
CA ALA A 53 -6.27 11.19 3.65
C ALA A 53 -4.93 11.91 3.41
N LEU A 54 -3.92 11.67 4.25
CA LEU A 54 -2.57 12.21 4.04
C LEU A 54 -1.90 11.52 2.84
N VAL A 55 -1.97 10.19 2.80
CA VAL A 55 -1.38 9.37 1.74
C VAL A 55 -1.98 9.73 0.37
N GLN A 56 -3.30 9.94 0.31
CA GLN A 56 -3.99 10.33 -0.92
C GLN A 56 -3.49 11.66 -1.49
N LYS A 57 -3.16 12.65 -0.65
CA LYS A 57 -2.57 13.91 -1.14
C LYS A 57 -1.25 13.68 -1.87
N ILE A 58 -0.40 12.83 -1.31
CA ILE A 58 0.90 12.47 -1.91
C ILE A 58 0.68 11.75 -3.24
N LEU A 59 -0.23 10.77 -3.28
CA LEU A 59 -0.56 10.03 -4.50
C LEU A 59 -1.16 10.92 -5.59
N ASN A 60 -1.87 11.97 -5.21
CA ASN A 60 -2.40 12.99 -6.13
C ASN A 60 -1.35 14.00 -6.61
N GLY A 61 -0.08 13.83 -6.22
CA GLY A 61 1.04 14.64 -6.69
C GLY A 61 1.33 15.89 -5.86
N GLU A 62 0.71 16.05 -4.69
CA GLU A 62 1.13 17.11 -3.76
C GLU A 62 2.55 16.86 -3.26
N ASN A 63 3.31 17.94 -3.06
CA ASN A 63 4.69 17.82 -2.58
C ASN A 63 4.73 17.14 -1.19
N PRO A 64 5.44 15.99 -1.03
CA PRO A 64 5.42 15.23 0.22
C PRO A 64 5.90 16.02 1.43
N ILE A 65 6.90 16.89 1.26
CA ILE A 65 7.46 17.69 2.36
C ILE A 65 6.40 18.68 2.87
N LYS A 66 5.65 19.30 1.96
CA LYS A 66 4.53 20.17 2.31
C LYS A 66 3.45 19.39 3.08
N VAL A 67 3.04 18.23 2.55
CA VAL A 67 1.99 17.40 3.14
C VAL A 67 2.36 16.96 4.57
N TYR A 68 3.56 16.41 4.78
CA TYR A 68 4.02 16.01 6.11
C TYR A 68 4.18 17.19 7.07
N ARG A 69 4.71 18.32 6.58
CA ARG A 69 4.86 19.53 7.40
C ARG A 69 3.52 20.03 7.92
N GLU A 70 2.51 20.12 7.05
CA GLU A 70 1.16 20.57 7.40
C GLU A 70 0.46 19.57 8.33
N TYR A 71 0.61 18.27 8.09
CA TYR A 71 0.10 17.24 9.00
C TYR A 71 0.67 17.36 10.41
N ARG A 72 1.96 17.70 10.53
CA ARG A 72 2.63 17.95 11.81
C ARG A 72 2.35 19.35 12.39
N GLY A 73 1.45 20.13 11.79
CA GLY A 73 1.04 21.45 12.28
C GLY A 73 2.14 22.51 12.20
N LEU A 74 3.14 22.33 11.34
CA LEU A 74 4.28 23.24 11.23
C LEU A 74 4.06 24.25 10.10
N TYR A 75 4.36 25.52 10.35
CA TYR A 75 4.57 26.52 9.30
C TYR A 75 5.96 26.33 8.65
N GLN A 76 6.13 26.82 7.42
CA GLN A 76 7.43 26.75 6.72
C GLN A 76 8.58 27.33 7.54
N GLU A 77 8.33 28.45 8.25
CA GLU A 77 9.30 29.10 9.11
C GLU A 77 9.70 28.24 10.32
N GLN A 78 8.72 27.57 10.94
CA GLN A 78 8.99 26.69 12.08
C GLN A 78 9.83 25.47 11.66
N LEU A 79 9.55 24.89 10.48
CA LEU A 79 10.38 23.82 9.93
C LEU A 79 11.79 24.32 9.62
N ALA A 80 11.90 25.49 8.97
CA ALA A 80 13.17 26.11 8.62
C ALA A 80 14.06 26.32 9.86
N ILE A 81 13.51 26.87 10.95
CA ILE A 81 14.22 27.06 12.21
C ILE A 81 14.72 25.72 12.78
N LYS A 82 13.86 24.68 12.81
CA LYS A 82 14.22 23.35 13.33
C LYS A 82 15.40 22.70 12.61
N ILE A 83 15.61 23.01 11.33
CA ILE A 83 16.69 22.41 10.52
C ILE A 83 17.82 23.39 10.17
N GLY A 84 17.83 24.60 10.76
CA GLY A 84 18.86 25.61 10.51
C GLY A 84 18.87 26.16 9.08
N LYS A 85 17.69 26.33 8.47
CA LYS A 85 17.52 26.86 7.11
C LYS A 85 16.61 28.08 7.11
N THR A 86 16.45 28.71 5.94
CA THR A 86 15.55 29.85 5.74
C THR A 86 14.16 29.38 5.32
N LYS A 87 13.14 30.21 5.57
CA LYS A 87 11.78 29.95 5.07
C LYS A 87 11.76 29.81 3.54
N GLN A 88 12.55 30.64 2.84
CA GLN A 88 12.69 30.60 1.38
C GLN A 88 13.21 29.24 0.90
N TYR A 89 14.17 28.65 1.60
CA TYR A 89 14.69 27.32 1.29
C TYR A 89 13.58 26.24 1.33
N ILE A 90 12.76 26.23 2.37
CA ILE A 90 11.60 25.32 2.45
C ILE A 90 10.61 25.60 1.31
N SER A 91 10.32 26.87 1.03
CA SER A 91 9.39 27.22 -0.04
C SER A 91 9.89 26.80 -1.43
N SER A 92 11.19 26.83 -1.71
CA SER A 92 11.75 26.37 -2.99
C SER A 92 11.54 24.87 -3.14
N ILE A 93 11.86 24.10 -2.11
CA ILE A 93 11.64 22.64 -2.08
C ILE A 93 10.17 22.29 -2.30
N GLU A 94 9.25 22.98 -1.63
CA GLU A 94 7.81 22.73 -1.78
C GLU A 94 7.26 23.08 -3.16
N LYS A 95 7.94 23.96 -3.90
CA LYS A 95 7.60 24.36 -5.28
C LYS A 95 8.36 23.58 -6.34
N GLY A 96 9.35 22.76 -5.96
CA GLY A 96 10.23 22.06 -6.90
C GLY A 96 11.20 22.98 -7.64
N LEU A 97 11.66 24.05 -6.98
CA LEU A 97 12.60 25.05 -7.50
C LEU A 97 14.03 24.81 -7.00
#